data_AF-A0A962ICL8-F1
#
_entry.id   AF-A0A962ICL8-F1
#
_cell.length_a   1.000
_cell.length_b   1.000
_cell.length_c   1.000
_cell.angle_alpha   90.00
_cell.angle_beta   90.00
_cell.angle_gamma   90.00
#
_symmetry.space_group_name_H-M   'P 1'
#
loop_
_entity.id
_entity.type
_entity.pdbx_description
1 polymer ?
#
loop_
_entity_poly.entity_id
_entity_poly.type
_entity_poly.pdbx_seq_one_letter_code
_entity_poly.pdbx_strand_id
1 'polypeptide(L)'
;GYPQNASGDLQKGAEISTENRVLFHRLANALRYLDIRTVIVSCGTCMDQLLKYEFERIFPDCRLLDIHEYLLEKDVKLEGIQGVQYMYHDPCHTPMKTYNPLKVASKLTGQKVVQTDRCCGEAGTFAVSRPDIASQLRFRKQESLQAGIQALTGDSVARNGNVKLLTSCPACQQGLSRYANDTGLETDYIVVEIANHRLGKDWQKAFIDRATQGGIEKVLL
;
A
#
# COMPACT_ATOMS: atom_id res chain seq x y z
N GLY A 1 2.50 5.65 17.86
CA GLY A 1 2.90 5.38 16.47
C GLY A 1 2.43 6.51 15.58
N TYR A 2 2.50 6.34 14.26
CA TYR A 2 2.13 7.38 13.29
C TYR A 2 0.70 7.93 13.48
N PRO A 3 -0.36 7.10 13.62
CA PRO A 3 -1.73 7.61 13.76
C PRO A 3 -1.92 8.52 14.98
N GLN A 4 -1.35 8.17 16.13
CA GLN A 4 -1.45 8.98 17.35
C GLN A 4 -0.74 10.33 17.20
N ASN A 5 0.44 10.33 16.58
CA ASN A 5 1.16 11.57 16.28
C ASN A 5 0.34 12.47 15.34
N ALA A 6 -0.28 11.90 14.31
CA ALA A 6 -1.10 12.64 13.35
C ALA A 6 -2.40 13.19 13.98
N SER A 7 -2.94 12.53 15.01
CA SER A 7 -4.09 13.00 15.77
C SER A 7 -3.74 13.96 16.91
N GLY A 8 -2.46 14.29 17.12
CA GLY A 8 -1.99 15.20 18.17
C GLY A 8 -1.72 14.54 19.53
N ASP A 9 -1.91 13.22 19.66
CA ASP A 9 -1.55 12.47 20.87
C ASP A 9 -0.06 12.07 20.82
N LEU A 10 0.80 13.06 21.03
CA LEU A 10 2.24 12.91 20.94
C LEU A 10 2.79 11.97 22.02
N GLN A 11 2.17 11.96 23.21
CA GLN A 11 2.60 11.11 24.32
C GLN A 11 2.39 9.64 23.98
N LYS A 12 1.16 9.25 23.57
CA LYS A 12 0.91 7.87 23.16
C LYS A 12 1.65 7.52 21.88
N GLY A 13 1.84 8.51 21.02
CA GLY A 13 2.71 8.48 19.85
C GLY A 13 4.11 7.97 20.16
N ALA A 14 4.77 8.61 21.14
CA ALA A 14 6.11 8.29 21.60
C ALA A 14 6.20 6.97 22.38
N GLU A 15 5.22 6.68 23.24
CA GLU A 15 5.12 5.43 24.00
C GLU A 15 5.14 4.21 23.07
N ILE A 16 4.19 4.13 22.14
CA ILE A 16 4.10 3.02 21.16
C ILE A 16 5.38 2.93 20.31
N SER A 17 5.97 4.06 19.95
CA SER A 17 7.20 4.08 19.15
C SER A 17 8.38 3.49 19.92
N THR A 18 8.47 3.81 21.21
CA THR A 18 9.50 3.28 22.11
C THR A 18 9.30 1.79 22.36
N GLU A 19 8.07 1.37 22.64
CA GLU A 19 7.71 -0.05 22.83
C GLU A 19 8.06 -0.88 21.60
N ASN A 20 7.68 -0.42 20.40
CA ASN A 20 8.02 -1.10 19.15
C ASN A 20 9.53 -1.19 18.94
N ARG A 21 10.29 -0.11 19.22
CA ARG A 21 11.76 -0.12 19.12
C ARG A 21 12.38 -1.16 20.07
N VAL A 22 11.89 -1.26 21.31
CA VAL A 22 12.32 -2.29 22.26
C VAL A 22 11.99 -3.69 21.75
N LEU A 23 10.78 -3.90 21.22
CA LEU A 23 10.36 -5.18 20.64
C LEU A 23 11.26 -5.61 19.47
N PHE A 24 11.54 -4.70 18.54
CA PHE A 24 12.43 -4.98 17.41
C PHE A 24 13.86 -5.33 17.88
N HIS A 25 14.36 -4.68 18.92
CA HIS A 25 15.66 -5.02 19.50
C HIS A 25 15.68 -6.40 20.13
N ARG A 26 14.60 -6.81 20.81
CA ARG A 26 14.44 -8.17 21.34
C ARG A 26 14.34 -9.20 20.22
N LEU A 27 13.60 -8.87 19.16
CA LEU A 27 13.46 -9.73 17.98
C LEU A 27 14.80 -9.92 17.28
N ALA A 28 15.59 -8.86 17.10
CA ALA A 28 16.95 -8.95 16.55
C ALA A 28 17.86 -9.85 17.40
N ASN A 29 17.78 -9.74 18.72
CA ASN A 29 18.55 -10.59 19.64
C ASN A 29 18.11 -12.06 19.58
N ALA A 30 16.81 -12.32 19.55
CA ALA A 30 16.25 -13.68 19.48
C ALA A 30 16.55 -14.36 18.15
N LEU A 31 16.55 -13.59 17.05
CA LEU A 31 16.80 -14.07 15.70
C LEU A 31 18.26 -13.90 15.26
N ARG A 32 19.21 -13.74 16.20
CA ARG A 32 20.65 -13.56 15.89
C ARG A 32 21.28 -14.67 15.05
N TYR A 33 20.66 -15.84 15.03
CA TYR A 33 21.10 -16.98 14.22
C TYR A 33 20.68 -16.86 12.74
N LEU A 34 19.78 -15.94 12.42
CA LEU A 34 19.34 -15.63 11.05
C LEU A 34 20.08 -14.40 10.53
N ASP A 35 20.61 -14.49 9.32
CA ASP A 35 21.19 -13.37 8.58
C ASP A 35 20.07 -12.62 7.83
N ILE A 36 19.43 -11.65 8.51
CA ILE A 36 18.31 -10.87 7.96
C ILE A 36 18.86 -9.72 7.11
N ARG A 37 18.82 -9.88 5.78
CA ARG A 37 19.33 -8.88 4.82
C ARG A 37 18.28 -7.93 4.27
N THR A 38 17.00 -8.27 4.36
CA THR A 38 15.93 -7.43 3.82
C THR A 38 14.67 -7.56 4.66
N VAL A 39 14.10 -6.42 5.04
CA VAL A 39 12.78 -6.30 5.63
C VAL A 39 11.84 -5.66 4.63
N ILE A 40 10.75 -6.36 4.35
CA ILE A 40 9.74 -5.95 3.39
C ILE A 40 8.54 -5.36 4.13
N VAL A 41 8.07 -4.20 3.66
CA VAL A 41 6.93 -3.48 4.23
C VAL A 41 5.90 -3.24 3.13
N SER A 42 4.61 -3.19 3.48
CA SER A 42 3.50 -2.97 2.54
C SER A 42 2.66 -1.73 2.88
N CYS A 43 3.13 -0.90 3.80
CA CYS A 43 2.41 0.27 4.27
C CYS A 43 3.37 1.44 4.47
N GLY A 44 3.05 2.59 3.88
CA GLY A 44 3.94 3.74 3.91
C GLY A 44 4.10 4.38 5.27
N THR A 45 3.06 4.38 6.12
CA THR A 45 3.20 4.87 7.49
C THR A 45 4.03 3.92 8.34
N CYS A 46 3.99 2.60 8.09
CA CYS A 46 4.89 1.64 8.73
C CYS A 46 6.34 1.85 8.27
N MET A 47 6.56 2.07 6.97
CA MET A 47 7.87 2.42 6.40
C MET A 47 8.43 3.69 7.08
N ASP A 48 7.63 4.76 7.15
CA ASP A 48 8.02 6.02 7.79
C ASP A 48 8.34 5.83 9.30
N GLN A 49 7.65 4.92 9.99
CA GLN A 49 7.96 4.60 11.39
C GLN A 49 9.28 3.83 11.53
N LEU A 50 9.52 2.82 10.71
CA LEU A 50 10.75 2.02 10.76
C LEU A 50 11.99 2.89 10.45
N LEU A 51 11.88 3.80 9.49
CA LEU A 51 12.94 4.79 9.22
C LEU A 51 13.22 5.67 10.44
N LYS A 52 12.19 6.13 11.16
CA LYS A 52 12.35 6.91 12.39
C LYS A 52 12.95 6.11 13.55
N TYR A 53 12.75 4.79 13.58
CA TYR A 53 13.30 3.94 14.64
C TYR A 53 14.80 3.68 14.50
N GLU A 54 15.44 4.23 13.47
CA GLU A 54 16.83 3.94 13.10
C GLU A 54 17.00 2.44 12.90
N PHE A 55 16.13 1.83 12.09
CA PHE A 55 16.07 0.38 11.90
C PHE A 55 17.43 -0.27 11.57
N GLU A 56 18.29 0.43 10.83
CA GLU A 56 19.68 0.01 10.53
C GLU A 56 20.54 -0.20 11.78
N ARG A 57 20.24 0.47 12.90
CA ARG A 57 20.91 0.22 14.19
C ARG A 57 20.45 -1.09 14.84
N ILE A 58 19.25 -1.56 14.52
CA ILE A 58 18.68 -2.79 15.05
C ILE A 58 19.09 -3.99 14.18
N PHE A 59 19.04 -3.82 12.87
CA PHE A 59 19.49 -4.80 11.87
C PHE A 59 20.55 -4.14 10.96
N PRO A 60 21.84 -4.24 11.33
CA PRO A 60 22.93 -3.70 10.52
C PRO A 60 22.92 -4.29 9.11
N ASP A 61 23.25 -3.47 8.12
CA ASP A 61 23.31 -3.85 6.70
C ASP A 61 22.00 -4.41 6.11
N CYS A 62 20.88 -4.30 6.82
CA CYS A 62 19.58 -4.75 6.34
C CYS A 62 18.92 -3.68 5.47
N ARG A 63 18.47 -4.09 4.28
CA ARG A 63 17.66 -3.24 3.39
C ARG A 63 16.23 -3.15 3.92
N LEU A 64 15.67 -1.95 3.96
CA LEU A 64 14.25 -1.73 4.18
C LEU A 64 13.60 -1.41 2.83
N LEU A 65 12.65 -2.23 2.40
CA LEU A 65 12.10 -2.17 1.05
C LEU A 65 10.57 -2.30 1.05
N ASP A 66 9.89 -1.58 0.15
CA ASP A 66 8.48 -1.83 -0.08
C ASP A 66 8.25 -3.10 -0.91
N ILE A 67 7.14 -3.80 -0.67
CA ILE A 67 6.80 -5.04 -1.39
C ILE A 67 6.75 -4.85 -2.91
N HIS A 68 6.31 -3.71 -3.41
CA HIS A 68 6.25 -3.44 -4.86
C HIS A 68 7.65 -3.28 -5.46
N GLU A 69 8.55 -2.63 -4.73
CA GLU A 69 9.96 -2.52 -5.12
C GLU A 69 10.63 -3.88 -5.12
N TYR A 70 10.34 -4.71 -4.12
CA TYR A 70 10.83 -6.09 -4.09
C TYR A 70 10.32 -6.91 -5.28
N LEU A 71 9.03 -6.84 -5.61
CA LEU A 71 8.46 -7.54 -6.76
C LEU A 71 9.08 -7.05 -8.07
N LEU A 72 9.36 -5.76 -8.19
CA LEU A 72 10.07 -5.18 -9.33
C LEU A 72 11.47 -5.77 -9.48
N GLU A 73 12.24 -5.84 -8.38
CA GLU A 73 13.59 -6.45 -8.36
C GLU A 73 13.56 -7.94 -8.72
N LYS A 74 12.43 -8.62 -8.48
CA LYS A 74 12.22 -10.03 -8.84
C LYS A 74 11.61 -10.25 -10.21
N ASP A 75 11.43 -9.18 -11.00
CA ASP A 75 10.74 -9.20 -12.30
C ASP A 75 9.34 -9.85 -12.23
N VAL A 76 8.66 -9.72 -11.09
CA VAL A 76 7.28 -10.16 -10.91
C VAL A 76 6.34 -9.08 -11.41
N LYS A 77 5.71 -9.32 -12.55
CA LYS A 77 4.78 -8.39 -13.20
C LYS A 77 3.55 -9.12 -13.74
N LEU A 78 2.54 -8.34 -14.10
CA LEU A 78 1.39 -8.81 -14.86
C LEU A 78 1.80 -9.15 -16.29
N GLU A 79 1.23 -10.23 -16.83
CA GLU A 79 1.48 -10.69 -18.19
C GLU A 79 0.15 -10.85 -18.94
N GLY A 80 0.12 -10.43 -20.21
CA GLY A 80 -1.01 -10.72 -21.11
C GLY A 80 -2.34 -10.03 -20.77
N ILE A 81 -2.33 -8.93 -20.00
CA ILE A 81 -3.58 -8.21 -19.69
C ILE A 81 -4.08 -7.48 -20.92
N GLN A 82 -5.31 -7.79 -21.32
CA GLN A 82 -6.03 -7.10 -22.39
C GLN A 82 -7.35 -6.55 -21.85
N GLY A 83 -7.74 -5.37 -22.33
CA GLY A 83 -9.05 -4.78 -22.02
C GLY A 83 -9.18 -4.02 -20.70
N VAL A 84 -8.11 -3.95 -19.88
CA VAL A 84 -8.08 -3.15 -18.64
C VAL A 84 -6.96 -2.12 -18.73
N GLN A 85 -7.28 -0.85 -18.49
CA GLN A 85 -6.32 0.23 -18.30
C GLN A 85 -6.15 0.52 -16.81
N TYR A 86 -4.98 1.00 -16.40
CA TYR A 86 -4.69 1.28 -15.00
C TYR A 86 -4.48 2.76 -14.74
N MET A 87 -5.03 3.20 -13.62
CA MET A 87 -4.72 4.44 -12.94
C MET A 87 -3.96 4.12 -11.65
N TYR A 88 -3.11 5.03 -11.18
CA TYR A 88 -2.37 4.86 -9.92
C TYR A 88 -2.58 6.05 -9.00
N HIS A 89 -2.93 5.76 -7.75
CA HIS A 89 -2.90 6.71 -6.66
C HIS A 89 -1.64 6.48 -5.83
N ASP A 90 -0.68 7.39 -5.96
CA ASP A 90 0.47 7.45 -5.07
C ASP A 90 0.02 7.99 -3.70
N PRO A 91 0.15 7.21 -2.62
CA PRO A 91 -0.27 7.65 -1.29
C PRO A 91 0.53 8.86 -0.80
N CYS A 92 -0.09 9.70 0.04
CA CYS A 92 0.61 10.81 0.70
C CYS A 92 1.84 10.34 1.50
N HIS A 93 1.75 9.12 2.05
CA HIS A 93 2.86 8.37 2.66
C HIS A 93 3.26 7.27 1.68
N THR A 94 4.00 7.61 0.64
CA THR A 94 4.44 6.60 -0.33
C THR A 94 5.39 5.60 0.35
N PRO A 95 5.13 4.28 0.28
CA PRO A 95 6.01 3.30 0.87
C PRO A 95 7.29 3.07 0.05
N MET A 96 7.26 3.34 -1.25
CA MET A 96 8.38 3.12 -2.16
C MET A 96 9.39 4.25 -2.00
N LYS A 97 10.56 3.95 -1.42
CA LYS A 97 11.60 4.96 -1.11
C LYS A 97 12.81 4.91 -2.05
N THR A 98 12.97 3.80 -2.79
CA THR A 98 14.12 3.53 -3.66
C THR A 98 13.81 3.89 -5.12
N TYR A 99 12.61 3.54 -5.58
CA TYR A 99 12.20 3.72 -6.98
C TYR A 99 11.01 4.68 -7.10
N ASN A 100 10.87 5.32 -8.26
CA ASN A 100 9.74 6.20 -8.53
C ASN A 100 8.41 5.40 -8.55
N PRO A 101 7.43 5.72 -7.70
CA PRO A 101 6.19 4.94 -7.55
C PRO A 101 5.42 4.69 -8.85
N LEU A 102 5.30 5.71 -9.71
CA LEU A 102 4.59 5.59 -10.97
C LEU A 102 5.30 4.66 -11.96
N LYS A 103 6.65 4.69 -11.97
CA LYS A 103 7.46 3.76 -12.78
C LYS A 103 7.33 2.34 -12.28
N VAL A 104 7.34 2.12 -10.95
CA VAL A 104 7.13 0.79 -10.36
C VAL A 104 5.74 0.27 -10.75
N ALA A 105 4.68 1.05 -10.53
CA ALA A 105 3.32 0.67 -10.91
C ALA A 105 3.21 0.31 -12.41
N SER A 106 3.82 1.12 -13.28
CA SER A 106 3.81 0.85 -14.74
C SER A 106 4.58 -0.42 -15.12
N LYS A 107 5.73 -0.68 -14.48
CA LYS A 107 6.51 -1.89 -14.74
C LYS A 107 5.82 -3.15 -14.21
N LEU A 108 5.24 -3.08 -13.01
CA LEU A 108 4.52 -4.18 -12.39
C LEU A 108 3.22 -4.53 -13.13
N THR A 109 2.54 -3.53 -13.70
CA THR A 109 1.33 -3.76 -14.51
C THR A 109 1.60 -4.11 -15.97
N GLY A 110 2.85 -3.96 -16.44
CA GLY A 110 3.22 -4.24 -17.83
C GLY A 110 2.75 -3.19 -18.85
N GLN A 111 2.14 -2.08 -18.40
CA GLN A 111 1.64 -1.02 -19.26
C GLN A 111 1.79 0.37 -18.64
N LYS A 112 1.56 1.42 -19.44
CA LYS A 112 1.58 2.80 -18.92
C LYS A 112 0.39 3.00 -17.97
N VAL A 113 0.67 3.55 -16.80
CA VAL A 113 -0.35 3.87 -15.79
C VAL A 113 -0.55 5.39 -15.71
N VAL A 114 -1.80 5.83 -15.57
CA VAL A 114 -2.13 7.25 -15.39
C VAL A 114 -2.15 7.59 -13.91
N GLN A 115 -1.29 8.52 -13.48
CA GLN A 115 -1.29 8.97 -12.09
C GLN A 115 -2.51 9.84 -11.80
N THR A 116 -3.10 9.64 -10.63
CA THR A 116 -4.13 10.51 -10.06
C THR A 116 -3.51 11.36 -8.98
N ASP A 117 -3.67 12.67 -9.07
CA ASP A 117 -3.20 13.61 -8.07
C ASP A 117 -4.16 13.67 -6.86
N ARG A 118 -3.77 14.45 -5.85
CA ARG A 118 -4.50 14.70 -4.60
C ARG A 118 -4.63 13.49 -3.65
N CYS A 119 -4.77 13.85 -2.38
CA CYS A 119 -5.08 12.93 -1.28
C CYS A 119 -6.41 12.20 -1.55
N CYS A 120 -6.53 10.96 -1.09
CA CYS A 120 -7.77 10.19 -1.18
C CYS A 120 -8.93 10.74 -0.33
N GLY A 121 -8.67 11.67 0.61
CA GLY A 121 -9.68 12.35 1.43
C GLY A 121 -10.30 11.51 2.56
N GLU A 122 -10.02 10.20 2.61
CA GLU A 122 -10.74 9.25 3.47
C GLU A 122 -9.82 8.51 4.48
N ALA A 123 -8.57 8.25 4.09
CA ALA A 123 -7.65 7.37 4.83
C ALA A 123 -7.15 7.97 6.16
N GLY A 124 -6.78 7.07 7.10
CA GLY A 124 -6.01 7.44 8.30
C GLY A 124 -6.80 8.24 9.35
N THR A 125 -8.05 7.84 9.62
CA THR A 125 -9.04 8.49 10.50
C THR A 125 -9.41 9.94 10.14
N PHE A 126 -8.77 10.52 9.12
CA PHE A 126 -8.93 11.90 8.71
C PHE A 126 -10.39 12.27 8.42
N ALA A 127 -11.13 11.43 7.67
CA ALA A 127 -12.53 11.69 7.36
C ALA A 127 -13.44 11.73 8.60
N VAL A 128 -13.11 10.96 9.64
CA VAL A 128 -13.87 10.95 10.90
C VAL A 128 -13.46 12.13 11.78
N SER A 129 -12.16 12.46 11.83
CA SER A 129 -11.65 13.54 12.67
C SER A 129 -11.93 14.94 12.12
N ARG A 130 -11.97 15.10 10.78
CA ARG A 130 -12.16 16.39 10.08
C ARG A 130 -13.12 16.25 8.88
N PRO A 131 -14.39 15.89 9.12
CA PRO A 131 -15.38 15.72 8.04
C PRO A 131 -15.61 17.03 7.24
N ASP A 132 -15.40 18.18 7.88
CA ASP A 132 -15.48 19.51 7.31
C ASP A 132 -14.47 19.75 6.18
N ILE A 133 -13.26 19.19 6.31
CA ILE A 133 -12.23 19.25 5.26
C ILE A 133 -12.35 18.06 4.31
N ALA A 134 -12.61 16.86 4.85
CA ALA A 134 -12.64 15.62 4.07
C ALA A 134 -13.65 15.67 2.93
N SER A 135 -14.82 16.29 3.15
CA SER A 135 -15.84 16.46 2.11
C SER A 135 -15.34 17.26 0.90
N GLN A 136 -14.55 18.32 1.13
CA GLN A 136 -13.98 19.13 0.04
C GLN A 136 -12.87 18.38 -0.69
N LEU A 137 -12.00 17.68 0.04
CA LEU A 137 -10.96 16.86 -0.56
C LEU A 137 -11.54 15.70 -1.36
N ARG A 138 -12.66 15.12 -0.90
CA ARG A 138 -13.38 14.09 -1.64
C ARG A 138 -13.82 14.60 -3.01
N PHE A 139 -14.45 15.77 -3.07
CA PHE A 139 -14.85 16.37 -4.34
C PHE A 139 -13.66 16.56 -5.29
N ARG A 140 -12.55 17.14 -4.79
CA ARG A 140 -11.32 17.32 -5.59
C ARG A 140 -10.71 16.01 -6.06
N LYS A 141 -10.76 14.98 -5.23
CA LYS A 141 -10.25 13.66 -5.61
C LYS A 141 -11.14 13.03 -6.68
N GLN A 142 -12.45 13.15 -6.56
CA GLN A 142 -13.39 12.67 -7.57
C GLN A 142 -13.15 13.34 -8.92
N GLU A 143 -12.96 14.67 -8.97
CA GLU A 143 -12.61 15.39 -10.20
C GLU A 143 -11.33 14.81 -10.85
N SER A 144 -10.29 14.56 -10.05
CA SER A 144 -9.03 13.94 -10.51
C SER A 144 -9.24 12.53 -11.07
N LEU A 145 -10.06 11.71 -10.41
CA LEU A 145 -10.39 10.36 -10.88
C LEU A 145 -11.16 10.41 -12.20
N GLN A 146 -12.19 11.23 -12.29
CA GLN A 146 -13.00 11.36 -13.51
C GLN A 146 -12.16 11.89 -14.68
N ALA A 147 -11.25 12.85 -14.45
CA ALA A 147 -10.33 13.32 -15.46
C ALA A 147 -9.40 12.21 -15.98
N GLY A 148 -8.90 11.34 -15.08
CA GLY A 148 -8.10 10.18 -15.48
C GLY A 148 -8.89 9.15 -16.28
N ILE A 149 -10.15 8.88 -15.92
CA ILE A 149 -11.04 7.99 -16.69
C ILE A 149 -11.30 8.58 -18.07
N GLN A 150 -11.61 9.87 -18.15
CA GLN A 150 -11.85 10.58 -19.41
C GLN A 150 -10.63 10.51 -20.32
N ALA A 151 -9.43 10.67 -19.78
CA ALA A 151 -8.18 10.59 -20.54
C ALA A 151 -7.90 9.16 -21.07
N LEU A 152 -8.35 8.12 -20.37
CA LEU A 152 -8.13 6.73 -20.74
C LEU A 152 -9.20 6.19 -21.70
N THR A 153 -10.45 6.59 -21.51
CA THR A 153 -11.63 5.95 -22.13
C THR A 153 -12.48 6.87 -23.00
N GLY A 154 -12.39 8.19 -22.79
CA GLY A 154 -13.32 9.16 -23.39
C GLY A 154 -14.64 9.32 -22.64
N ASP A 155 -14.87 8.57 -21.56
CA ASP A 155 -16.06 8.66 -20.70
C ASP A 155 -15.71 9.25 -19.31
N SER A 156 -16.70 9.77 -18.60
CA SER A 156 -16.54 10.30 -17.23
C SER A 156 -16.57 9.22 -16.13
N VAL A 157 -16.97 7.99 -16.46
CA VAL A 157 -17.20 6.88 -15.53
C VAL A 157 -16.67 5.59 -16.16
N ALA A 158 -15.90 4.81 -15.40
CA ALA A 158 -15.40 3.50 -15.82
C ALA A 158 -16.54 2.48 -15.89
N ARG A 159 -16.52 1.60 -16.89
CA ARG A 159 -17.58 0.62 -17.15
C ARG A 159 -16.98 -0.73 -17.48
N ASN A 160 -17.64 -1.80 -17.04
CA ASN A 160 -17.25 -3.18 -17.34
C ASN A 160 -15.80 -3.50 -16.95
N GLY A 161 -15.27 -2.87 -15.90
CA GLY A 161 -13.88 -3.06 -15.47
C GLY A 161 -12.83 -2.57 -16.45
N ASN A 162 -13.18 -1.70 -17.42
CA ASN A 162 -12.24 -1.18 -18.42
C ASN A 162 -11.11 -0.33 -17.82
N VAL A 163 -11.32 0.24 -16.63
CA VAL A 163 -10.31 0.98 -15.87
C VAL A 163 -10.31 0.55 -14.42
N LYS A 164 -9.11 0.29 -13.87
CA LYS A 164 -8.89 0.04 -12.44
C LYS A 164 -7.98 1.08 -11.81
N LEU A 165 -8.23 1.39 -10.54
CA LEU A 165 -7.38 2.27 -9.74
C LEU A 165 -6.50 1.44 -8.80
N LEU A 166 -5.20 1.56 -8.95
CA LEU A 166 -4.23 0.88 -8.09
C LEU A 166 -3.63 1.83 -7.05
N THR A 167 -3.28 1.30 -5.89
CA THR A 167 -2.51 2.03 -4.87
C THR A 167 -1.55 1.10 -4.13
N SER A 168 -0.58 1.69 -3.44
CA SER A 168 0.40 1.00 -2.58
C SER A 168 0.13 1.21 -1.09
N CYS A 169 -1.04 1.74 -0.71
CA CYS A 169 -1.44 1.94 0.68
C CYS A 169 -2.79 1.28 0.99
N PRO A 170 -2.87 0.35 1.98
CA PRO A 170 -4.12 -0.31 2.35
C PRO A 170 -5.20 0.67 2.84
N ALA A 171 -4.80 1.73 3.56
CA ALA A 171 -5.74 2.74 4.04
C ALA A 171 -6.29 3.58 2.87
N CYS A 172 -5.46 3.90 1.88
CA CYS A 172 -5.93 4.57 0.66
C CYS A 172 -6.84 3.64 -0.14
N GLN A 173 -6.58 2.34 -0.23
CA GLN A 173 -7.46 1.39 -0.92
C GLN A 173 -8.88 1.44 -0.35
N GLN A 174 -9.02 1.35 0.99
CA GLN A 174 -10.32 1.46 1.67
C GLN A 174 -10.99 2.82 1.43
N GLY A 175 -10.21 3.90 1.41
CA GLY A 175 -10.74 5.24 1.16
C GLY A 175 -11.22 5.43 -0.29
N LEU A 176 -10.39 5.00 -1.24
CA LEU A 176 -10.64 5.10 -2.68
C LEU A 176 -11.79 4.20 -3.14
N SER A 177 -12.03 3.06 -2.48
CA SER A 177 -13.19 2.21 -2.80
C SER A 177 -14.53 2.94 -2.59
N ARG A 178 -14.57 4.01 -1.78
CA ARG A 178 -15.77 4.83 -1.58
C ARG A 178 -16.15 5.68 -2.78
N TYR A 179 -15.28 5.80 -3.79
CA TYR A 179 -15.58 6.53 -5.03
C TYR A 179 -16.20 5.63 -6.11
N ALA A 180 -16.34 4.33 -5.86
CA ALA A 180 -16.83 3.37 -6.85
C ALA A 180 -18.22 3.75 -7.40
N ASN A 181 -19.14 4.22 -6.56
CA ASN A 181 -20.47 4.63 -7.01
C ASN A 181 -20.45 5.86 -7.95
N ASP A 182 -19.49 6.76 -7.75
CA ASP A 182 -19.40 8.03 -8.49
C ASP A 182 -18.55 7.92 -9.76
N THR A 183 -17.70 6.90 -9.85
CA THR A 183 -16.65 6.76 -10.88
C THR A 183 -16.63 5.42 -11.60
N GLY A 184 -17.30 4.39 -11.07
CA GLY A 184 -17.24 3.03 -11.59
C GLY A 184 -15.89 2.33 -11.42
N LEU A 185 -14.92 2.97 -10.75
CA LEU A 185 -13.58 2.42 -10.55
C LEU A 185 -13.59 1.35 -9.45
N GLU A 186 -13.08 0.18 -9.80
CA GLU A 186 -12.60 -0.79 -8.81
C GLU A 186 -11.21 -0.36 -8.34
N THR A 187 -11.02 -0.29 -7.02
CA THR A 187 -9.73 0.03 -6.41
C THR A 187 -9.10 -1.22 -5.83
N ASP A 188 -7.84 -1.46 -6.17
CA ASP A 188 -7.07 -2.56 -5.59
C ASP A 188 -5.65 -2.14 -5.18
N TYR A 189 -5.03 -3.00 -4.38
CA TYR A 189 -3.62 -2.92 -4.04
C TYR A 189 -2.79 -3.62 -5.12
N ILE A 190 -1.70 -3.02 -5.61
CA ILE A 190 -0.99 -3.55 -6.79
C ILE A 190 -0.57 -5.03 -6.60
N VAL A 191 -0.10 -5.42 -5.42
CA VAL A 191 0.27 -6.83 -5.13
C VAL A 191 -0.92 -7.77 -5.22
N VAL A 192 -2.10 -7.33 -4.78
CA VAL A 192 -3.33 -8.14 -4.83
C VAL A 192 -3.79 -8.31 -6.27
N GLU A 193 -3.73 -7.27 -7.09
CA GLU A 193 -4.00 -7.37 -8.52
C GLU A 193 -3.05 -8.37 -9.19
N ILE A 194 -1.75 -8.33 -8.88
CA ILE A 194 -0.77 -9.31 -9.37
C ILE A 194 -1.11 -10.73 -8.92
N ALA A 195 -1.45 -10.92 -7.64
CA ALA A 195 -1.80 -12.22 -7.09
C ALA A 195 -3.06 -12.79 -7.77
N ASN A 196 -4.10 -11.98 -7.96
CA ASN A 196 -5.34 -12.37 -8.63
C ASN A 196 -5.08 -12.88 -10.06
N HIS A 197 -4.19 -12.21 -10.80
CA HIS A 197 -3.85 -12.59 -12.17
C HIS A 197 -2.89 -13.79 -12.25
N ARG A 198 -1.86 -13.87 -11.40
CA ARG A 198 -0.84 -14.93 -11.48
C ARG A 198 -1.21 -16.21 -10.74
N LEU A 199 -1.93 -16.08 -9.63
CA LEU A 199 -2.25 -17.20 -8.72
C LEU A 199 -3.73 -17.63 -8.82
N GLY A 200 -4.56 -16.88 -9.56
CA GLY A 200 -5.98 -17.15 -9.74
C GLY A 200 -6.84 -16.67 -8.57
N LYS A 201 -8.16 -16.55 -8.78
CA LYS A 201 -9.09 -15.90 -7.81
C LYS A 201 -9.13 -16.56 -6.42
N ASP A 202 -8.83 -17.85 -6.33
CA ASP A 202 -8.85 -18.61 -5.07
C ASP A 202 -7.49 -18.58 -4.33
N TRP A 203 -6.52 -17.78 -4.79
CA TRP A 203 -5.17 -17.74 -4.22
C TRP A 203 -5.17 -17.48 -2.71
N GLN A 204 -6.04 -16.59 -2.24
CA GLN A 204 -6.10 -16.21 -0.84
C GLN A 204 -6.61 -17.36 0.03
N LYS A 205 -7.67 -18.04 -0.42
CA LYS A 205 -8.20 -19.23 0.27
C LYS A 205 -7.16 -20.34 0.29
N ALA A 206 -6.57 -20.67 -0.86
CA ALA A 206 -5.53 -21.68 -0.96
C ALA A 206 -4.30 -21.34 -0.09
N PHE A 207 -3.94 -20.06 0.02
CA PHE A 207 -2.87 -19.62 0.91
C PHE A 207 -3.21 -19.87 2.39
N ILE A 208 -4.42 -19.47 2.83
CA ILE A 208 -4.86 -19.67 4.21
C ILE A 208 -4.93 -21.16 4.56
N ASP A 209 -5.51 -21.97 3.69
CA ASP A 209 -5.64 -23.42 3.89
C ASP A 209 -4.26 -24.07 4.04
N ARG A 210 -3.27 -23.68 3.22
CA ARG A 210 -1.89 -24.18 3.34
C ARG A 210 -1.18 -23.67 4.59
N ALA A 211 -1.30 -22.37 4.91
CA ALA A 211 -0.62 -21.77 6.04
C ALA A 211 -1.12 -22.32 7.39
N THR A 212 -2.36 -22.76 7.45
CA THR A 212 -2.96 -23.36 8.65
C THR A 212 -2.67 -24.85 8.79
N GLN A 213 -2.25 -25.54 7.71
CA GLN A 213 -2.01 -26.99 7.68
C GLN A 213 -0.73 -27.49 8.38
N GLY A 214 0.09 -26.62 8.97
CA GLY A 214 1.31 -27.01 9.70
C GLY A 214 1.45 -26.46 11.11
N GLY A 215 0.43 -25.73 11.59
CA GLY A 215 0.54 -24.90 12.80
C GLY A 215 1.34 -23.62 12.54
N ILE A 216 0.91 -22.51 13.13
CA ILE A 216 1.67 -21.25 13.10
C ILE A 216 2.67 -21.29 14.25
N GLU A 217 3.96 -21.34 13.95
CA GLU A 217 5.00 -21.22 14.96
C GLU A 217 4.95 -19.80 15.54
N LYS A 218 4.56 -19.69 16.81
CA LYS A 218 4.49 -18.42 17.52
C LYS A 218 5.80 -18.21 18.28
N VAL A 219 6.59 -17.24 17.83
CA VAL A 219 7.68 -16.71 18.65
C VAL A 219 7.03 -15.83 19.72
N LEU A 220 6.90 -16.37 20.94
CA LEU A 220 6.44 -15.61 22.11
C LEU A 220 7.59 -14.67 22.54
N LEU A 221 7.42 -13.36 22.34
CA LEU A 221 8.35 -12.29 22.73
C LEU A 221 7.82 -11.45 23.89
#